data_AF-A0A947G752-F1
#
_entry.id   AF-A0A947G752-F1
#
_cell.length_a   1.000
_cell.length_b   1.000
_cell.length_c   1.000
_cell.angle_alpha   90.00
_cell.angle_beta   90.00
_cell.angle_gamma   90.00
#
_symmetry.space_group_name_H-M   'P 1'
#
loop_
_entity.id
_entity.type
_entity.pdbx_description
1 polymer ?
#
loop_
_entity_poly.entity_id
_entity_poly.type
_entity_poly.pdbx_seq_one_letter_code
_entity_poly.pdbx_strand_id
1 'polypeptide(L)'
;MSTLGEELSVHPVTARCMAGRGVSTVEQGRAFLEPRLADLRPPRGLAGLGRAIDRLDRALADGERIGIFGDYDADGVTTAALLGGYLSALGASTEVRVARRDAGYGFG
;
A
#
# COMPACT_ATOMS: atom_id res chain seq x y z
N MET A 1 -9.78 24.84 29.82
CA MET A 1 -9.88 23.79 28.78
C MET A 1 -8.49 23.60 28.22
N SER A 2 -7.99 22.37 28.17
CA SER A 2 -6.68 22.08 27.57
C SER A 2 -6.77 22.17 26.05
N THR A 3 -5.68 22.56 25.39
CA THR A 3 -5.63 22.61 23.93
C THR A 3 -5.22 21.27 23.34
N LEU A 4 -5.58 21.00 22.07
CA LEU A 4 -5.18 19.79 21.35
C LEU A 4 -3.66 19.53 21.41
N GLY A 5 -2.84 20.60 21.39
CA GLY A 5 -1.38 20.48 21.47
C GLY A 5 -0.88 20.02 22.84
N GLU A 6 -1.49 20.48 23.92
CA GLU A 6 -1.17 20.06 25.28
C GLU A 6 -1.51 18.57 25.50
N GLU A 7 -2.71 18.15 25.09
CA GLU A 7 -3.18 16.76 25.29
C GLU A 7 -2.40 15.74 24.45
N LEU A 8 -1.86 16.16 23.30
CA LEU A 8 -1.04 15.33 22.43
C LEU A 8 0.47 15.51 22.66
N SER A 9 0.88 16.37 23.60
CA SER A 9 2.29 16.74 23.82
C SER A 9 3.01 17.20 22.55
N VAL A 10 2.31 17.94 21.67
CA VAL A 10 2.87 18.49 20.42
C VAL A 10 2.91 20.02 20.43
N HIS A 11 3.81 20.59 19.64
CA HIS A 11 3.92 22.04 19.52
C HIS A 11 2.60 22.65 18.97
N PRO A 12 2.18 23.86 19.41
CA PRO A 12 0.94 24.50 18.96
C PRO A 12 0.84 24.66 17.44
N VAL A 13 1.97 24.85 16.76
CA VAL A 13 2.03 24.89 15.28
C VAL A 13 1.65 23.54 14.68
N THR A 14 2.13 22.43 15.26
CA THR A 14 1.76 21.07 14.83
C THR A 14 0.26 20.83 15.02
N ALA A 15 -0.28 21.17 16.19
CA ALA A 15 -1.71 21.07 16.46
C ALA A 15 -2.56 21.90 15.46
N ARG A 16 -2.11 23.11 15.10
CA ARG A 16 -2.77 23.94 14.08
C ARG A 16 -2.71 23.31 12.69
N CYS A 17 -1.57 22.72 12.31
CA CYS A 17 -1.41 22.01 11.04
C CYS A 17 -2.29 20.75 10.95
N MET A 18 -2.48 20.05 12.08
CA MET A 18 -3.38 18.89 12.19
C MET A 18 -4.84 19.32 12.06
N ALA A 19 -5.26 20.38 12.77
CA ALA A 19 -6.60 20.93 12.65
C ALA A 19 -6.92 21.37 11.21
N GLY A 20 -5.94 21.98 10.51
CA GLY A 20 -6.06 22.32 9.09
C GLY A 20 -6.21 21.13 8.13
N ARG A 21 -5.91 19.91 8.59
CA ARG A 21 -6.11 18.65 7.86
C ARG A 21 -7.38 17.89 8.31
N GLY A 22 -8.22 18.51 9.14
CA GLY A 22 -9.44 17.89 9.67
C GLY A 22 -9.22 16.98 10.89
N VAL A 23 -8.03 17.02 11.49
CA VAL A 23 -7.70 16.29 12.73
C VAL A 23 -7.91 17.25 13.90
N SER A 24 -9.11 17.23 14.49
CA SER A 24 -9.55 18.21 15.49
C SER A 24 -9.77 17.64 16.88
N THR A 25 -9.79 16.31 17.02
CA THR A 25 -9.93 15.61 18.30
C THR A 25 -8.63 14.95 18.72
N VAL A 26 -8.48 14.70 20.02
CA VAL A 26 -7.30 14.03 20.58
C VAL A 26 -7.20 12.60 20.07
N GLU A 27 -8.33 11.92 19.91
CA GLU A 27 -8.40 10.57 19.36
C GLU A 27 -7.91 10.52 17.90
N GLN A 28 -8.38 11.44 17.06
CA GLN A 28 -7.88 11.56 15.69
C GLN A 28 -6.40 11.93 15.67
N GLY A 29 -5.96 12.79 16.59
CA GLY A 29 -4.58 13.21 16.69
C GLY A 29 -3.64 12.06 17.04
N ARG A 30 -4.00 11.23 18.03
CA ARG A 30 -3.25 10.01 18.37
C ARG A 30 -3.19 9.05 17.19
N ALA A 31 -4.33 8.77 16.56
CA ALA A 31 -4.38 7.88 15.39
C ALA A 31 -3.55 8.40 14.19
N PHE A 32 -3.47 9.72 14.03
CA PHE A 32 -2.70 10.35 12.96
C PHE A 32 -1.18 10.30 13.22
N LEU A 33 -0.76 10.51 14.46
CA LEU A 33 0.66 10.54 14.85
C LEU A 33 1.26 9.14 15.03
N GLU A 34 0.45 8.17 15.45
CA GLU A 34 0.88 6.81 15.77
C GLU A 34 0.03 5.77 15.01
N PRO A 35 0.05 5.78 13.66
CA PRO A 35 -0.72 4.83 12.88
C PRO A 35 -0.13 3.42 13.03
N ARG A 36 -1.00 2.42 13.17
CA ARG A 36 -0.61 1.01 13.21
C ARG A 36 -1.08 0.31 11.94
N LEU A 37 -0.42 -0.79 11.58
CA LEU A 37 -0.86 -1.62 10.45
C LEU A 37 -2.32 -2.11 10.61
N ALA A 38 -2.76 -2.35 11.85
CA ALA A 38 -4.14 -2.74 12.16
C ALA A 38 -5.17 -1.63 11.86
N ASP A 39 -4.73 -0.38 11.74
CA ASP A 39 -5.58 0.77 11.42
C ASP A 39 -5.74 0.95 9.90
N LEU A 40 -5.02 0.18 9.08
CA LEU A 40 -5.21 0.16 7.62
C LEU A 40 -6.60 -0.40 7.28
N ARG A 41 -7.26 0.25 6.31
CA ARG A 41 -8.51 -0.26 5.77
C ARG A 41 -8.26 -1.66 5.17
N PRO A 42 -9.09 -2.67 5.49
CA PRO A 42 -9.02 -3.95 4.81
C PRO A 42 -9.11 -3.76 3.29
N PRO A 43 -8.40 -4.54 2.47
CA PRO A 43 -8.44 -4.39 1.02
C PRO A 43 -9.81 -4.76 0.41
N ARG A 44 -10.74 -5.24 1.24
CA ARG A 44 -12.12 -5.57 0.85
C ARG A 44 -12.79 -4.34 0.23
N GLY A 45 -13.33 -4.49 -0.98
CA GLY A 45 -13.97 -3.41 -1.73
C GLY A 45 -13.10 -2.78 -2.81
N LEU A 46 -11.82 -3.16 -2.93
CA LEU A 46 -11.03 -2.85 -4.12
C LEU A 46 -11.66 -3.53 -5.34
N ALA A 47 -11.98 -2.73 -6.36
CA ALA A 47 -12.58 -3.22 -7.58
C ALA A 47 -11.72 -4.32 -8.21
N GLY A 48 -12.33 -5.46 -8.54
CA GLY A 48 -11.63 -6.58 -9.17
C GLY A 48 -10.77 -7.44 -8.25
N LEU A 49 -10.62 -7.10 -6.95
CA LEU A 49 -9.74 -7.83 -6.04
C LEU A 49 -10.10 -9.32 -5.93
N GLY A 50 -11.38 -9.66 -5.77
CA GLY A 50 -11.82 -11.06 -5.69
C GLY A 50 -11.44 -11.85 -6.94
N ARG A 51 -11.69 -11.29 -8.13
CA ARG A 51 -11.32 -11.94 -9.40
C ARG A 51 -9.81 -12.11 -9.55
N ALA A 52 -9.02 -11.17 -9.04
CA ALA A 52 -7.56 -11.26 -9.07
C ALA A 52 -7.05 -12.37 -8.14
N ILE A 53 -7.62 -12.50 -6.94
CA ILE A 53 -7.31 -13.59 -6.00
C ILE A 53 -7.66 -14.93 -6.64
N ASP A 54 -8.89 -15.11 -7.13
CA ASP A 54 -9.33 -16.36 -7.77
C ASP A 54 -8.43 -16.76 -8.95
N ARG A 55 -7.94 -15.76 -9.71
CA ARG A 55 -7.03 -15.98 -10.84
C ARG A 55 -5.64 -16.44 -10.39
N LEU A 56 -5.12 -15.84 -9.32
CA LEU A 56 -3.81 -16.19 -8.74
C LEU A 56 -3.85 -17.56 -8.08
N ASP A 57 -4.91 -17.86 -7.32
CA ASP A 57 -5.10 -19.17 -6.68
C ASP A 57 -5.12 -20.29 -7.72
N ARG A 58 -5.82 -20.07 -8.85
CA ARG A 58 -5.77 -21.02 -9.96
C ARG A 58 -4.37 -21.17 -10.56
N ALA A 59 -3.67 -20.06 -10.81
CA ALA A 59 -2.30 -20.12 -11.35
C ALA A 59 -1.36 -20.92 -10.44
N LEU A 60 -1.49 -20.74 -9.12
CA LEU A 60 -0.72 -21.47 -8.12
C LEU A 60 -1.07 -22.96 -8.11
N ALA A 61 -2.36 -23.30 -8.13
CA ALA A 61 -2.83 -24.69 -8.13
C ALA A 61 -2.41 -25.46 -9.40
N ASP A 62 -2.49 -24.79 -10.56
CA ASP A 62 -2.21 -25.40 -11.86
C ASP A 62 -0.71 -25.32 -12.24
N GLY A 63 0.13 -24.70 -11.40
CA GLY A 63 1.58 -24.56 -11.65
C GLY A 63 1.89 -23.63 -12.83
N GLU A 64 1.01 -22.67 -13.13
CA GLU A 64 1.20 -21.71 -14.21
C GLU A 64 2.37 -20.76 -13.90
N ARG A 65 3.02 -20.27 -14.97
CA ARG A 65 4.02 -19.22 -14.85
C ARG A 65 3.35 -17.86 -14.71
N ILE A 66 3.70 -17.12 -13.66
CA ILE A 66 3.11 -15.83 -13.33
C ILE A 66 4.04 -14.69 -13.75
N GLY A 67 3.57 -13.86 -14.69
CA GLY A 67 4.25 -12.61 -15.05
C GLY A 67 3.82 -11.46 -14.13
N ILE A 68 4.78 -10.73 -13.59
CA ILE A 68 4.56 -9.55 -12.76
C ILE A 68 5.18 -8.36 -13.48
N PHE A 69 4.36 -7.37 -13.81
CA PHE A 69 4.80 -6.18 -14.53
C PHE A 69 4.51 -4.94 -13.67
N GLY A 70 5.57 -4.25 -13.24
CA GLY A 70 5.49 -2.98 -12.50
C GLY A 70 5.79 -1.77 -13.39
N ASP A 71 5.39 -0.58 -12.96
CA ASP A 71 5.84 0.66 -13.60
C ASP A 71 7.23 1.10 -13.08
N TYR A 72 7.87 2.04 -13.80
CA TYR A 72 9.23 2.51 -13.56
C TYR A 72 9.40 3.38 -12.32
N ASP A 73 8.33 3.79 -11.66
CA ASP A 73 8.38 4.56 -10.42
C ASP A 73 8.67 3.67 -9.19
N ALA A 74 8.93 4.32 -8.06
CA ALA A 74 9.39 3.63 -6.85
C ALA A 74 8.34 2.64 -6.33
N ASP A 75 7.06 2.98 -6.39
CA ASP A 75 5.95 2.11 -6.00
C ASP A 75 5.75 0.95 -6.98
N GLY A 76 5.88 1.18 -8.29
CA GLY A 76 5.84 0.11 -9.30
C GLY A 76 6.96 -0.91 -9.11
N VAL A 77 8.21 -0.45 -8.94
CA VAL A 77 9.37 -1.31 -8.68
C VAL A 77 9.21 -2.08 -7.37
N THR A 78 8.84 -1.39 -6.28
CA THR A 78 8.72 -2.00 -4.95
C THR A 78 7.61 -3.04 -4.92
N THR A 79 6.46 -2.75 -5.54
CA THR A 79 5.33 -3.68 -5.62
C THR A 79 5.69 -4.93 -6.42
N ALA A 80 6.36 -4.76 -7.57
CA ALA A 80 6.78 -5.87 -8.41
C ALA A 80 7.77 -6.80 -7.68
N ALA A 81 8.73 -6.22 -6.94
CA ALA A 81 9.67 -6.96 -6.11
C ALA A 81 8.97 -7.72 -4.97
N LEU A 82 8.05 -7.05 -4.25
CA LEU A 82 7.29 -7.66 -3.15
C LEU A 82 6.43 -8.84 -3.62
N LEU A 83 5.66 -8.66 -4.70
CA LEU A 83 4.82 -9.73 -5.24
C LEU A 83 5.65 -10.89 -5.78
N GLY A 84 6.76 -10.60 -6.46
CA GLY A 84 7.66 -11.63 -6.98
C GLY A 84 8.27 -12.46 -5.86
N GLY A 85 8.77 -11.81 -4.81
CA GLY A 85 9.31 -12.49 -3.64
C GLY A 85 8.26 -13.34 -2.92
N TYR A 86 7.06 -12.78 -2.70
CA TYR A 86 5.97 -13.49 -2.02
C TYR A 86 5.50 -14.73 -2.80
N LEU A 87 5.23 -14.59 -4.10
CA LEU A 87 4.75 -15.71 -4.92
C LEU A 87 5.83 -16.77 -5.13
N SER A 88 7.10 -16.37 -5.28
CA SER A 88 8.23 -17.30 -5.32
C SER A 88 8.37 -18.09 -4.00
N ALA A 89 8.18 -17.43 -2.84
CA ALA A 89 8.18 -18.09 -1.54
C ALA A 89 7.02 -19.11 -1.37
N LEU A 90 5.93 -18.94 -2.11
CA LEU A 90 4.84 -19.92 -2.22
C LEU A 90 5.11 -21.05 -3.22
N GLY A 91 6.26 -21.04 -3.91
CA GLY A 91 6.64 -22.05 -4.90
C GLY A 91 6.21 -21.74 -6.33
N ALA A 92 5.68 -20.54 -6.61
CA ALA A 92 5.26 -20.15 -7.95
C ALA A 92 6.47 -19.91 -8.88
N SER A 93 6.33 -20.26 -10.16
CA SER A 93 7.28 -19.80 -11.19
C SER A 93 6.94 -18.36 -11.58
N THR A 94 7.77 -17.40 -11.18
CA THR A 94 7.52 -15.96 -11.43
C THR A 94 8.50 -15.36 -12.43
N GLU A 95 8.05 -14.44 -13.28
CA GLU A 95 8.90 -13.52 -14.03
C GLU A 95 8.53 -12.08 -13.68
N VAL A 96 9.49 -11.33 -13.14
CA VAL A 96 9.29 -9.91 -12.79
C VAL A 96 9.92 -9.03 -13.86
N ARG A 97 9.14 -8.08 -14.37
CA ARG A 97 9.59 -7.02 -15.28
C ARG A 97 9.09 -5.68 -14.78
N VAL A 98 9.85 -4.64 -15.08
CA VAL A 98 9.48 -3.26 -14.79
C VAL A 98 9.58 -2.46 -16.08
N ALA A 99 8.62 -1.55 -16.29
CA ALA A 99 8.65 -0.62 -17.42
C ALA A 99 9.95 0.19 -17.45
N ARG A 100 10.32 0.67 -18.64
CA ARG A 100 11.42 1.62 -18.79
C ARG A 100 10.84 3.00 -19.02
N ARG A 101 11.37 4.01 -18.33
CA ARG A 101 10.92 5.39 -18.44
C ARG A 101 10.95 5.93 -19.89
N ASP A 102 11.90 5.47 -20.70
CA ASP A 102 12.05 5.88 -22.09
C ASP A 102 11.06 5.20 -23.06
N ALA A 103 10.39 4.13 -22.63
CA ALA A 103 9.38 3.41 -23.39
C ALA A 103 7.94 3.86 -23.10
N GLY A 104 7.74 4.78 -22.15
CA GLY A 104 6.40 5.19 -21.69
C GLY A 104 5.83 4.29 -20.58
N TYR A 105 4.56 4.51 -20.22
CA TYR A 105 3.86 3.77 -19.15
C TYR A 105 3.19 2.51 -19.73
N GLY A 106 3.31 1.36 -19.04
CA GLY A 106 2.67 0.11 -19.43
C GLY A 106 3.59 -0.87 -20.16
N PHE A 107 3.04 -1.74 -21.02
CA PHE A 107 3.74 -2.88 -21.61
C PHE A 107 4.73 -2.56 -22.75
N GLY A 108 4.93 -1.27 -23.07
CA GLY A 108 5.61 -0.82 -24.28
C GLY A 108 4.63 -0.62 -25.43
#